data_AF-A0A957NNP2-F1
#
_entry.id   AF-A0A957NNP2-F1
#
_cell.length_a   1.000
_cell.length_b   1.000
_cell.length_c   1.000
_cell.angle_alpha   90.00
_cell.angle_beta   90.00
_cell.angle_gamma   90.00
#
_symmetry.space_group_name_H-M   'P 1'
#
loop_
_entity.id
_entity.type
_entity.pdbx_description
1 polymer ?
#
loop_
_entity_poly.entity_id
_entity_poly.type
_entity_poly.pdbx_seq_one_letter_code
_entity_poly.pdbx_strand_id
1 'polypeptide(L)' 'MDARSYGRAVLTMNRRDFKRLHNETADHAGILLCTYDTDFIGLALRIHVAVQGFGQLTGESIRITRLL' A
#
# COMPACT_ATOMS: atom_id res chain seq x y z
N MET A 1 -7.51 16.14 -10.26
CA MET A 1 -7.26 14.78 -10.77
C MET A 1 -6.75 13.95 -9.59
N ASP A 2 -7.25 12.74 -9.40
CA ASP A 2 -6.96 11.91 -8.22
C ASP A 2 -5.96 10.78 -8.53
N ALA A 3 -5.45 10.10 -7.51
CA ALA A 3 -4.45 9.04 -7.67
C ALA A 3 -4.95 7.87 -8.55
N ARG A 4 -6.25 7.59 -8.48
CA ARG A 4 -6.92 6.54 -9.27
C ARG A 4 -6.87 6.85 -10.77
N SER A 5 -7.14 8.09 -11.16
CA SER A 5 -7.12 8.52 -12.56
C SER A 5 -5.74 8.40 -13.24
N TYR A 6 -4.67 8.28 -12.47
CA TYR A 6 -3.30 8.05 -12.98
C TYR A 6 -2.82 6.59 -12.86
N GLY A 7 -3.68 5.66 -12.41
CA GLY A 7 -3.27 4.27 -12.20
C GLY A 7 -2.18 4.09 -11.13
N ARG A 8 -2.13 4.99 -10.14
CA ARG A 8 -1.09 4.95 -9.09
C ARG A 8 -1.62 4.30 -7.82
N ALA A 9 -0.85 3.36 -7.27
CA ALA A 9 -1.11 2.82 -5.94
C ALA A 9 -0.89 3.90 -4.86
N VAL A 10 -1.64 3.79 -3.76
CA VAL A 10 -1.55 4.71 -2.60
C VAL A 10 -0.71 4.08 -1.50
N LEU A 11 0.30 4.80 -1.03
CA LEU A 11 1.04 4.51 0.21
C LEU A 11 0.41 5.28 1.36
N THR A 12 0.03 4.60 2.45
CA THR A 12 -0.68 5.25 3.57
C THR A 12 -0.33 4.66 4.92
N MET A 13 -0.27 5.54 5.93
CA MET A 13 -0.19 5.17 7.35
C MET A 13 -1.58 4.99 7.98
N ASN A 14 -2.64 5.47 7.31
CA ASN A 14 -4.02 5.35 7.78
C ASN A 14 -4.58 3.95 7.46
N ARG A 15 -4.06 2.96 8.20
CA ARG A 15 -4.33 1.54 7.92
C ARG A 15 -5.81 1.17 8.10
N ARG A 16 -6.48 1.78 9.07
CA ARG A 16 -7.87 1.45 9.40
C ARG A 16 -8.83 1.89 8.31
N ASP A 17 -8.76 3.16 7.93
CA ASP A 17 -9.76 3.73 7.03
C ASP A 17 -9.56 3.22 5.60
N PHE A 18 -8.31 3.04 5.16
CA PHE A 18 -8.02 2.47 3.83
C PHE A 18 -8.29 0.96 3.75
N LYS A 19 -8.13 0.20 4.85
CA LYS A 19 -8.58 -1.19 4.88
C LYS A 19 -10.11 -1.28 4.75
N ARG A 20 -10.83 -0.40 5.45
CA ARG A 20 -12.29 -0.31 5.32
C ARG A 20 -12.70 0.04 3.88
N LEU A 21 -12.08 1.05 3.29
CA LEU A 21 -12.35 1.47 1.92
C LEU A 21 -12.11 0.32 0.91
N HIS A 22 -11.01 -0.41 1.04
CA HIS A 22 -10.73 -1.59 0.21
C HIS A 22 -11.81 -2.68 0.32
N ASN A 23 -12.31 -2.93 1.53
CA ASN A 23 -13.38 -3.90 1.74
C ASN A 23 -14.72 -3.44 1.16
N GLU A 24 -14.95 -2.13 1.08
CA GLU A 24 -16.13 -1.54 0.43
C GLU A 24 -16.01 -1.61 -1.10
N THR A 25 -14.81 -1.44 -1.65
CA THR A 25 -14.51 -1.58 -3.09
C THR A 25 -13.04 -1.85 -3.37
N ALA A 26 -12.77 -2.82 -4.26
CA ALA A 26 -11.44 -3.10 -4.79
C ALA A 26 -11.12 -2.31 -6.09
N ASP A 27 -11.93 -1.31 -6.44
CA ASP A 27 -11.75 -0.50 -7.65
C ASP A 27 -10.73 0.65 -7.43
N HIS A 28 -9.46 0.25 -7.34
CA HIS A 28 -8.31 1.13 -7.13
C HIS A 28 -7.03 0.53 -7.74
N ALA A 29 -6.03 1.37 -8.00
CA ALA A 29 -4.75 0.93 -8.55
C ALA A 29 -3.79 0.25 -7.52
N GLY A 30 -4.20 0.16 -6.26
CA GLY A 30 -3.51 -0.56 -5.20
C GLY A 30 -3.36 0.27 -3.93
N ILE A 31 -3.30 -0.40 -2.77
CA ILE A 31 -3.16 0.26 -1.46
C ILE A 31 -2.06 -0.44 -0.66
N LEU A 32 -1.04 0.32 -0.27
CA LEU A 32 0.05 -0.13 0.59
C LEU A 32 -0.16 0.43 2.01
N LEU A 33 -0.60 -0.43 2.93
CA LEU A 33 -0.91 -0.13 4.32
C LEU A 33 0.37 -0.22 5.17
N CYS A 34 1.06 0.90 5.33
CA CYS A 34 2.33 1.00 6.06
C CYS A 34 2.11 1.20 7.56
N THR A 35 2.98 0.62 8.37
CA THR A 35 3.08 0.90 9.81
C THR A 35 4.20 1.90 10.04
N TYR A 36 4.02 2.83 10.98
CA TYR A 36 5.05 3.83 11.27
C TYR A 36 6.33 3.12 11.70
N ASP A 37 7.42 3.50 11.04
CA ASP A 37 8.71 2.90 11.21
C ASP A 37 9.76 3.99 11.21
N THR A 38 10.55 4.06 12.28
CA THR A 38 11.65 5.03 12.41
C THR A 38 12.83 4.63 11.52
N ASP A 39 12.90 3.36 11.10
CA ASP A 39 13.81 2.91 10.06
C ASP A 39 13.22 3.18 8.67
N PHE A 40 13.34 4.44 8.23
CA PHE A 40 12.82 4.89 6.93
C PHE A 40 13.43 4.13 5.75
N ILE A 41 14.73 3.79 5.83
CA ILE A 41 15.44 3.06 4.77
C ILE A 41 14.90 1.64 4.68
N GLY A 42 14.76 0.94 5.80
CA GLY A 42 14.15 -0.39 5.80
C GLY A 42 12.70 -0.36 5.38
N LEU A 43 11.93 0.68 5.72
CA LEU A 43 10.54 0.81 5.25
C LEU A 43 10.49 0.95 3.73
N ALA A 44 11.34 1.80 3.16
CA ALA A 44 11.45 1.96 1.71
C ALA A 44 11.85 0.64 1.03
N LEU A 45 12.79 -0.11 1.61
CA LEU A 45 13.19 -1.42 1.09
C LEU A 45 12.04 -2.44 1.14
N ARG A 46 11.29 -2.49 2.25
CA ARG A 46 10.12 -3.38 2.38
C ARG A 46 9.03 -3.04 1.37
N ILE A 47 8.77 -1.75 1.14
CA ILE A 47 7.85 -1.28 0.10
C ILE A 47 8.34 -1.77 -1.27
N HIS A 48 9.62 -1.54 -1.60
CA HIS A 48 10.19 -1.94 -2.88
C HIS A 48 10.06 -3.45 -3.12
N VAL A 49 10.47 -4.27 -2.15
CA VAL A 49 10.35 -5.74 -2.24
C VAL A 49 8.90 -6.19 -2.41
N ALA A 50 7.97 -5.61 -1.65
CA ALA A 50 6.55 -5.94 -1.78
C ALA A 50 6.01 -5.59 -3.17
N VAL A 51 6.34 -4.41 -3.70
CA VAL A 51 5.90 -4.01 -5.06
C VAL A 51 6.48 -4.92 -6.13
N GLN A 52 7.76 -5.30 -6.02
CA GLN A 52 8.39 -6.22 -6.98
C GLN A 52 7.83 -7.64 -6.91
N GLY A 53 7.39 -8.08 -5.74
CA GLY A 53 6.81 -9.41 -5.55
C GLY A 53 5.38 -9.56 -6.11
N PHE A 54 4.66 -8.46 -6.30
CA PHE A 54 3.32 -8.45 -6.87
C PHE A 54 3.38 -8.14 -8.37
N GLY A 55 2.79 -8.99 -9.21
CA GLY A 55 2.74 -8.75 -10.66
C GLY A 55 1.85 -7.56 -11.05
N GLN A 56 0.72 -7.39 -10.37
CA GLN A 56 -0.18 -6.24 -10.53
C GLN A 56 -0.73 -5.82 -9.17
N LEU A 57 -0.83 -4.51 -8.95
CA LEU A 57 -1.32 -3.93 -7.68
C LEU A 57 -2.81 -3.55 -7.72
N THR A 58 -3.41 -3.52 -8.91
CA THR A 58 -4.83 -3.17 -9.09
C THR A 58 -5.72 -4.08 -8.24
N GLY A 59 -6.56 -3.46 -7.41
CA GLY A 59 -7.42 -4.17 -6.47
C GLY A 59 -6.72 -4.78 -5.25
N GLU A 60 -5.40 -4.69 -5.13
CA GLU A 60 -4.67 -5.29 -4.03
C GLU A 60 -4.55 -4.36 -2.81
N SER A 61 -4.67 -4.95 -1.61
CA SER A 61 -4.33 -4.30 -0.34
C SER A 61 -3.16 -5.00 0.34
N ILE A 62 -2.00 -4.36 0.29
CA ILE A 62 -0.72 -4.93 0.73
C ILE A 62 -0.34 -4.34 2.06
N ARG A 63 -0.05 -5.19 3.04
CA ARG A 63 0.39 -4.75 4.37
C ARG A 63 1.91 -4.67 4.42
N ILE A 64 2.43 -3.51 4.80
CA ILE A 64 3.86 -3.31 5.06
C ILE A 64 4.07 -3.15 6.56
N THR A 65 4.60 -4.19 7.21
CA THR A 65 4.95 -4.19 8.63
C THR A 65 6.45 -4.35 8.83
N ARG A 66 6.94 -3.84 9.96
CA ARG A 66 8.27 -4.19 10.46
C ARG A 66 8.29 -5.69 10.75
N LEU A 67 9.22 -6.41 10.13
CA LEU A 67 9.56 -7.78 10.53
C LEU A 67 10.34 -7.65 11.85
N LEU A 68 9.94 -8.43 12.86
CA LEU A 68 10.57 -8.43 14.19
C LEU A 68 12.00 -8.94 14.10
#